data_AF-A0A7S0WB72-F1
#
_entry.id   AF-A0A7S0WB72-F1
#
_cell.length_a   1.000
_cell.length_b   1.000
_cell.length_c   1.000
_cell.angle_alpha   90.00
_cell.angle_beta   90.00
_cell.angle_gamma   90.00
#
_symmetry.space_group_name_H-M   'P 1'
#
loop_
_entity.id
_entity.type
_entity.pdbx_description
1 polymer ?
#
loop_
_entity_poly.entity_id
_entity_poly.type
_entity_poly.pdbx_seq_one_letter_code
_entity_poly.pdbx_strand_id
1 'polypeptide(L)'
;IYVVIMAGAVFVALAFLGGWQAYLVTVGNTTIDYYDHSDLVKAAKARGVPAPKWAFDQGRAKNWQEAFDEHGKYWYVAWCLPRLRAHQASGVYYADLGPKAL
;
A
#
# COMPACT_ATOMS: atom_id res chain seq x y z
N ILE A 1 -22.68 -12.35 -25.98
CA ILE A 1 -23.14 -12.69 -24.61
C ILE A 1 -21.99 -13.25 -23.78
N TYR A 2 -21.37 -14.38 -24.14
CA TYR A 2 -20.22 -14.95 -23.41
C TYR A 2 -19.08 -13.96 -23.14
N VAL A 3 -18.60 -13.25 -24.17
CA VAL A 3 -17.51 -12.26 -24.04
C VAL A 3 -17.86 -11.15 -23.04
N VAL A 4 -19.12 -10.68 -23.02
CA VAL A 4 -19.57 -9.61 -22.11
C VAL A 4 -19.62 -10.10 -20.67
N ILE A 5 -20.12 -11.33 -20.45
CA ILE A 5 -20.17 -11.95 -19.11
C ILE A 5 -18.75 -12.16 -18.59
N MET A 6 -17.86 -12.72 -19.40
CA MET A 6 -16.46 -12.94 -19.03
C MET A 6 -15.73 -11.63 -18.75
N ALA A 7 -15.87 -10.62 -19.61
CA ALA A 7 -15.26 -9.32 -19.42
C ALA A 7 -15.77 -8.64 -18.14
N GLY A 8 -17.08 -8.71 -17.88
CA GLY A 8 -17.68 -8.18 -16.65
C GLY A 8 -17.14 -8.86 -15.39
N ALA A 9 -17.04 -10.20 -15.39
CA ALA A 9 -16.50 -10.95 -14.25
C ALA A 9 -15.03 -10.61 -13.98
N VAL A 10 -14.20 -10.55 -15.02
CA VAL A 10 -12.78 -10.17 -14.90
C VAL A 10 -12.64 -8.73 -14.43
N PHE A 11 -13.45 -7.82 -14.97
CA PHE A 11 -13.46 -6.42 -14.55
C PHE A 11 -13.77 -6.26 -13.06
N VAL A 12 -14.80 -6.94 -12.56
CA VAL A 12 -15.17 -6.91 -11.14
C VAL A 12 -14.05 -7.48 -10.26
N ALA A 13 -13.46 -8.61 -10.65
CA ALA A 13 -12.36 -9.21 -9.90
C ALA A 13 -11.13 -8.28 -9.82
N LEU A 14 -10.74 -7.68 -10.95
CA LEU A 14 -9.63 -6.73 -11.01
C LEU A 14 -9.94 -5.42 -10.28
N ALA A 15 -11.19 -4.95 -10.29
CA ALA A 15 -11.59 -3.76 -9.57
C ALA A 15 -11.48 -3.95 -8.04
N PHE A 16 -11.90 -5.09 -7.51
CA PHE A 16 -11.74 -5.40 -6.09
C PHE A 16 -10.26 -5.54 -5.70
N LEU A 17 -9.49 -6.30 -6.47
CA LEU A 17 -8.06 -6.48 -6.21
C LEU A 17 -7.30 -5.15 -6.33
N GLY A 18 -7.53 -4.41 -7.41
CA GLY A 18 -6.91 -3.11 -7.65
C GLY A 18 -7.31 -2.07 -6.59
N GLY A 19 -8.57 -2.05 -6.18
CA GLY A 19 -9.05 -1.19 -5.10
C GLY A 19 -8.40 -1.51 -3.75
N TRP A 20 -8.26 -2.80 -3.43
CA TRP A 20 -7.58 -3.24 -2.22
C TRP A 20 -6.10 -2.84 -2.21
N GLN A 21 -5.39 -3.07 -3.32
CA GLN A 21 -3.98 -2.69 -3.43
C GLN A 21 -3.77 -1.17 -3.40
N ALA A 22 -4.65 -0.41 -4.07
CA ALA A 22 -4.62 1.04 -4.00
C ALA A 22 -4.84 1.56 -2.57
N TYR A 23 -5.74 0.94 -1.81
CA TYR A 23 -5.93 1.24 -0.40
C TYR A 23 -4.64 1.00 0.40
N LEU A 24 -4.02 -0.18 0.25
CA LEU A 24 -2.78 -0.51 0.96
C LEU A 24 -1.66 0.50 0.66
N VAL A 25 -1.49 0.88 -0.61
CA VAL A 25 -0.53 1.91 -1.03
C VAL A 25 -0.80 3.25 -0.34
N THR A 26 -2.06 3.67 -0.22
CA THR A 26 -2.37 4.95 0.45
C THR A 26 -2.04 4.96 1.94
N VAL A 27 -2.03 3.79 2.60
CA VAL A 27 -1.67 3.66 4.02
C VAL A 27 -0.18 3.33 4.22
N GLY A 28 0.56 3.07 3.12
CA GLY A 28 2.00 2.78 3.18
C GLY A 28 2.32 1.38 3.71
N ASN A 29 1.40 0.43 3.58
CA ASN A 29 1.57 -0.92 4.12
C ASN A 29 1.54 -1.99 3.04
N THR A 30 2.25 -3.09 3.29
CA THR A 30 2.03 -4.32 2.55
C THR A 30 0.81 -5.07 3.09
N THR A 31 0.37 -6.10 2.37
CA THR A 31 -0.70 -6.98 2.85
C THR A 31 -0.31 -7.69 4.14
N ILE A 32 0.97 -8.02 4.34
CA ILE A 32 1.46 -8.67 5.56
C ILE A 32 1.35 -7.71 6.75
N ASP A 33 1.85 -6.48 6.59
CA ASP A 33 1.81 -5.46 7.64
C ASP A 33 0.37 -5.12 8.07
N TYR A 34 -0.59 -5.16 7.14
CA TYR A 34 -2.01 -4.97 7.46
C TYR A 34 -2.53 -6.04 8.43
N TYR A 35 -2.19 -7.32 8.19
CA TYR A 35 -2.62 -8.40 9.06
C TYR A 35 -1.94 -8.34 10.42
N ASP A 36 -0.63 -8.10 10.45
CA ASP A 36 0.13 -7.95 11.69
C ASP A 36 -0.44 -6.79 12.54
N HIS A 37 -0.71 -5.65 11.92
CA HIS A 37 -1.35 -4.54 12.60
C HIS A 37 -2.76 -4.89 13.09
N SER A 38 -3.55 -5.61 12.29
CA SER A 38 -4.89 -6.03 12.71
C SER A 38 -4.86 -6.90 13.97
N ASP A 39 -3.85 -7.74 14.12
CA ASP A 39 -3.66 -8.60 15.29
C ASP A 39 -3.14 -7.79 16.48
N LEU A 40 -2.24 -6.82 16.25
CA LEU A 40 -1.82 -5.87 17.28
C LEU A 40 -2.99 -5.02 17.80
N VAL A 41 -3.90 -4.59 16.92
CA VAL A 41 -5.10 -3.83 17.30
C VAL A 41 -6.06 -4.70 18.12
N LYS A 42 -6.27 -5.97 17.74
CA LYS A 42 -7.07 -6.92 18.54
C LYS A 42 -6.44 -7.13 19.92
N ALA A 43 -5.12 -7.30 19.99
CA ALA A 43 -4.40 -7.46 21.24
C ALA A 43 -4.45 -6.21 22.13
N ALA A 44 -4.32 -5.01 21.53
CA ALA A 44 -4.46 -3.74 22.22
C ALA A 44 -5.86 -3.55 22.82
N LYS A 45 -6.89 -3.88 22.04
CA LYS A 45 -8.29 -3.85 22.50
C LYS A 45 -8.53 -4.80 23.67
N ALA A 46 -7.99 -6.02 23.61
CA ALA A 46 -8.10 -6.99 24.71
C ALA A 46 -7.41 -6.52 25.99
N ARG A 47 -6.35 -5.71 25.87
CA ARG A 47 -5.58 -5.13 26.99
C ARG A 47 -6.13 -3.78 27.47
N GLY A 48 -7.16 -3.23 26.82
CA GLY A 48 -7.70 -1.91 27.15
C GLY A 48 -6.75 -0.74 26.85
N VAL A 49 -5.74 -0.95 26.00
CA VAL A 49 -4.78 0.09 25.59
C VAL A 49 -5.18 0.66 24.22
N PRO A 50 -4.81 1.92 23.92
CA PRO A 50 -5.06 2.49 22.60
C PRO A 50 -4.42 1.66 21.49
N ALA A 51 -5.10 1.60 20.35
CA ALA A 51 -4.58 0.93 19.16
C ALA A 51 -3.24 1.54 18.73
N PRO A 52 -2.26 0.71 18.33
CA PRO A 52 -1.02 1.22 17.77
C PRO A 52 -1.30 2.02 16.50
N LYS A 53 -0.44 2.99 16.19
CA LYS A 53 -0.49 3.72 14.92
C LYS A 53 0.17 2.88 13.82
N TRP A 54 -0.17 3.16 12.57
CA TRP A 54 0.53 2.61 11.41
C TRP A 54 1.98 3.13 11.42
N ALA A 55 2.96 2.22 11.38
CA ALA A 55 4.36 2.57 11.53
C ALA A 55 4.93 3.29 10.30
N PHE A 56 4.43 2.95 9.10
CA PHE A 56 4.98 3.40 7.82
C PHE A 56 4.12 4.46 7.11
N ASP A 57 3.06 4.96 7.76
CA ASP A 57 2.18 5.95 7.15
C ASP A 57 2.81 7.35 7.19
N GLN A 58 3.34 7.80 6.05
CA GLN A 58 3.87 9.15 5.86
C GLN A 58 2.84 10.12 5.25
N GLY A 59 1.60 9.68 5.09
CA GLY A 59 0.51 10.40 4.43
C GLY A 59 0.29 9.93 2.99
N ARG A 60 -0.99 9.91 2.59
CA ARG A 60 -1.47 9.30 1.33
C ARG A 60 -0.69 9.67 0.07
N ALA A 61 -0.35 10.95 -0.10
CA ALA A 61 0.38 11.41 -1.27
C ALA A 61 1.84 10.92 -1.27
N LYS A 62 2.52 10.94 -0.12
CA LYS A 62 3.89 10.46 0.00
C LYS A 62 3.97 8.95 -0.17
N ASN A 63 3.07 8.20 0.47
CA ASN A 63 3.02 6.75 0.34
C ASN A 63 2.78 6.32 -1.13
N TRP A 64 1.92 7.06 -1.85
CA TRP A 64 1.70 6.82 -3.28
C TRP A 64 2.94 7.15 -4.13
N GLN A 65 3.58 8.29 -3.87
CA GLN A 65 4.82 8.66 -4.54
C GLN A 65 5.94 7.67 -4.27
N GLU A 66 6.03 7.12 -3.06
CA GLU A 66 7.03 6.10 -2.72
C GLU A 66 6.74 4.78 -3.40
N ALA A 67 5.50 4.26 -3.34
CA ALA A 67 5.14 3.00 -3.99
C ALA A 67 5.36 3.05 -5.50
N PHE A 68 5.06 4.20 -6.09
CA PHE A 68 5.33 4.47 -7.49
C PHE A 68 6.63 5.26 -7.69
N ASP A 69 7.58 5.39 -6.76
CA ASP A 69 8.88 6.08 -6.98
C ASP A 69 8.81 7.34 -7.90
N GLU A 70 7.79 8.19 -7.73
CA GLU A 70 7.51 9.35 -8.59
C GLU A 70 7.53 10.62 -7.73
N HIS A 71 8.65 11.34 -7.75
CA HIS A 71 8.86 12.52 -6.89
C HIS A 71 8.91 13.85 -7.66
N GLY A 72 8.50 13.86 -8.93
CA GLY A 72 8.53 15.05 -9.80
C GLY A 72 7.26 15.92 -9.73
N LYS A 73 7.33 17.12 -10.33
CA LYS A 73 6.17 18.04 -10.47
C LYS A 73 4.96 17.37 -11.16
N TYR A 74 5.20 16.40 -12.03
CA TYR A 74 4.19 15.68 -12.82
C TYR A 74 3.93 14.24 -12.32
N TRP A 75 4.26 13.94 -11.06
CA TRP A 75 4.13 12.61 -10.47
C TRP A 75 2.73 12.00 -10.65
N TYR A 76 1.68 12.84 -10.62
CA TYR A 76 0.27 12.44 -10.75
C TYR A 76 -0.12 11.93 -12.14
N VAL A 77 0.73 12.13 -13.16
CA VAL A 77 0.56 11.53 -14.51
C VAL A 77 1.61 10.43 -14.74
N ALA A 78 2.81 10.64 -14.22
CA ALA A 78 3.95 9.75 -14.46
C ALA A 78 3.74 8.34 -13.87
N TRP A 79 2.96 8.19 -12.79
CA TRP A 79 2.73 6.89 -12.15
C TRP A 79 2.02 5.85 -13.03
N CYS A 80 1.25 6.29 -14.05
CA CYS A 80 0.60 5.39 -15.01
C CYS A 80 1.52 4.93 -16.15
N LEU A 81 2.72 5.49 -16.28
CA LEU A 81 3.62 5.16 -17.38
C LEU A 81 4.41 3.89 -17.06
N PRO A 82 4.56 2.97 -18.05
CA PRO A 82 5.39 1.80 -17.88
C PRO A 82 6.84 2.26 -17.68
N ARG A 83 7.47 1.80 -16.60
CA ARG A 83 8.86 2.12 -16.31
C ARG A 83 9.80 0.99 -16.71
N LEU A 84 10.94 1.41 -17.23
CA LEU A 84 12.07 0.54 -17.59
C LEU A 84 13.18 0.58 -16.53
N ARG A 85 13.06 1.44 -15.52
CA ARG A 85 14.03 1.58 -14.42
C ARG A 85 13.57 0.76 -13.21
N ALA A 86 14.52 0.13 -12.52
CA ALA A 86 14.26 -0.53 -11.25
C ALA A 86 13.82 0.49 -10.19
N HIS A 87 12.89 0.06 -9.34
CA HIS A 87 12.39 0.82 -8.20
C HIS A 87 13.53 1.18 -7.24
N GLN A 88 13.65 2.44 -6.85
CA GLN A 88 14.78 2.92 -6.04
C GLN A 88 14.67 2.63 -4.54
N ALA A 89 13.56 2.05 -4.05
CA ALA A 89 13.42 1.77 -2.63
C ALA A 89 14.40 0.70 -2.16
N SER A 90 14.97 0.92 -0.97
CA SER A 90 16.01 0.06 -0.38
C SER A 90 15.52 -1.34 0.00
N GLY A 91 14.19 -1.57 0.00
CA GLY A 91 13.55 -2.84 0.34
C GLY A 91 13.75 -3.28 1.80
N VAL A 92 14.51 -2.54 2.60
CA VAL A 92 14.96 -2.99 3.93
C VAL A 92 14.80 -1.91 5.01
N TYR A 93 14.79 -0.60 4.70
CA TYR A 93 14.76 0.43 5.74
C TYR A 93 14.10 1.74 5.30
N TYR A 94 13.14 2.22 6.09
CA TYR A 94 12.91 3.65 6.24
C TYR A 94 14.00 4.17 7.17
N ALA A 95 14.88 5.05 6.68
CA ALA A 95 16.03 5.57 7.43
C ALA A 95 15.62 6.26 8.75
N ASP A 96 14.37 6.69 8.80
CA ASP A 96 13.66 7.38 9.86
C ASP A 96 13.00 6.43 10.89
N LEU A 97 12.84 5.13 10.60
CA LEU A 97 12.22 4.14 11.50
C LEU A 97 13.20 3.11 12.09
N GLY A 98 14.48 3.18 11.69
CA GLY A 98 15.53 2.30 12.21
C GLY A 98 15.43 0.85 11.74
N PRO A 99 16.40 0.00 12.10
CA PRO A 99 16.57 -1.30 11.45
C PRO A 99 15.57 -2.40 11.81
N LYS A 100 14.68 -2.18 12.78
CA LYS A 100 13.64 -3.14 13.15
C LYS A 100 12.51 -2.38 13.86
N ALA A 101 11.36 -2.31 13.22
CA ALA A 101 10.10 -2.44 13.94
C ALA A 101 9.57 -3.86 13.70
N LEU A 102 10.40 -4.85 14.04
CA LEU A 102 10.01 -6.24 14.28
C LEU A 102 10.05 -6.47 15.79
#